data_AF-A0AA95RJ83-F1
#
_entry.id   AF-A0AA95RJ83-F1
#
_cell.length_a   1.000
_cell.length_b   1.000
_cell.length_c   1.000
_cell.angle_alpha   90.00
_cell.angle_beta   90.00
_cell.angle_gamma   90.00
#
_symmetry.space_group_name_H-M   'P 1'
#
loop_
_entity.id
_entity.type
_entity.pdbx_description
1 polymer ?
#
loop_
_entity_poly.entity_id
_entity_poly.type
_entity_poly.pdbx_seq_one_letter_code
_entity_poly.pdbx_strand_id
1 'polypeptide(L)'
;MGDNLKTNERGFTLIEVLAALALVSLIILLAGSMNLFGTKQTNSQKAEIQNQSNDRLAMNMVTKAIRQADPATVEVINDQNILKINNVRYYLDGTSLKKETDVLISDIQRFTVKRNGDQILLEIGKLPQTKLYLRD
;
A
#
# COMPACT_ATOMS: atom_id res chain seq x y z
N MET A 1 -75.75 -6.71 30.10
CA MET A 1 -75.12 -6.72 28.76
C MET A 1 -73.62 -6.84 28.99
N GLY A 2 -73.10 -8.07 29.01
CA GLY A 2 -71.69 -8.34 29.28
C GLY A 2 -70.99 -8.70 27.98
N ASP A 3 -70.12 -7.81 27.50
CA ASP A 3 -69.18 -8.14 26.44
C ASP A 3 -67.94 -8.77 27.10
N ASN A 4 -67.78 -10.08 26.91
CA ASN A 4 -66.63 -10.82 27.41
C ASN A 4 -65.49 -10.67 26.40
N LEU A 5 -64.62 -9.69 26.62
CA LEU A 5 -63.30 -9.62 25.99
C LEU A 5 -62.50 -10.88 26.39
N LYS A 6 -62.51 -11.91 25.55
CA LYS A 6 -61.63 -13.07 25.70
C LYS A 6 -60.19 -12.62 25.42
N THR A 7 -59.35 -12.54 26.44
CA THR A 7 -57.90 -12.38 26.27
C THR A 7 -57.32 -13.70 25.77
N ASN A 8 -56.65 -13.67 24.62
CA ASN A 8 -56.04 -14.84 23.99
C ASN A 8 -54.61 -15.00 24.53
N GLU A 9 -54.46 -15.70 25.64
CA GLU A 9 -53.19 -15.95 26.35
C GLU A 9 -52.39 -17.09 25.67
N ARG A 10 -51.94 -16.92 24.42
CA ARG A 10 -51.02 -17.87 23.78
C ARG A 10 -49.57 -17.45 24.03
N GLY A 11 -48.89 -18.17 24.92
CA GLY A 11 -47.44 -18.00 25.16
C GLY A 11 -46.60 -18.67 24.07
N PHE A 12 -45.32 -18.27 23.97
CA PHE A 12 -44.34 -18.93 23.11
C PHE A 12 -43.85 -20.23 23.75
N THR A 13 -43.67 -21.26 22.94
CA THR A 13 -43.02 -22.49 23.41
C THR A 13 -41.51 -22.26 23.54
N LEU A 14 -40.86 -23.00 24.45
CA LEU A 14 -39.42 -22.89 24.67
C LEU A 14 -38.62 -23.19 23.39
N ILE A 15 -39.09 -24.15 22.58
CA ILE A 15 -38.43 -24.55 21.34
C ILE A 15 -38.48 -23.45 20.27
N GLU A 16 -39.57 -22.69 20.19
CA GLU A 16 -39.70 -21.56 19.26
C GLU A 16 -38.75 -20.43 19.61
N VAL A 17 -38.61 -20.12 20.91
CA VAL A 17 -37.66 -19.11 21.39
C VAL A 17 -36.22 -19.55 21.12
N LEU A 18 -35.88 -20.81 21.37
CA LEU A 18 -34.55 -21.34 21.08
C LEU A 18 -34.23 -21.32 19.58
N ALA A 19 -35.18 -21.70 18.73
CA ALA A 19 -35.02 -21.65 17.29
C ALA A 19 -34.83 -20.20 16.79
N ALA A 20 -35.62 -19.25 17.30
CA ALA A 20 -35.48 -17.83 16.96
C ALA A 20 -34.11 -17.27 17.41
N LEU A 21 -33.65 -17.61 18.61
CA LEU A 21 -32.33 -17.19 19.12
C LEU A 21 -31.18 -17.79 18.32
N ALA A 22 -31.28 -19.06 17.92
CA ALA A 22 -30.29 -19.71 17.07
C ALA A 22 -30.19 -19.03 15.70
N LEU A 23 -31.32 -18.67 15.10
CA LEU A 23 -31.38 -17.96 13.82
C LEU A 23 -30.80 -16.54 13.93
N VAL A 24 -31.16 -15.79 14.97
CA VAL A 24 -30.62 -14.44 15.20
C VAL A 24 -29.10 -14.50 15.42
N SER A 25 -28.64 -15.46 16.21
CA SER A 25 -27.20 -15.65 16.47
C SER A 25 -26.44 -15.97 15.18
N LEU A 26 -27.00 -16.81 14.32
CA LEU A 26 -26.42 -17.12 13.02
C LEU A 26 -26.30 -15.86 12.14
N ILE A 27 -27.36 -15.04 12.07
CA ILE A 27 -27.35 -13.79 11.30
C ILE A 27 -26.28 -12.84 11.83
N ILE A 28 -26.17 -12.69 13.15
CA ILE A 28 -25.16 -11.82 13.78
C ILE A 28 -23.75 -12.30 13.45
N LEU A 29 -23.49 -13.62 13.51
CA LEU A 29 -22.19 -14.18 13.17
C LEU A 29 -21.81 -13.91 11.71
N LEU A 30 -22.76 -14.11 10.79
CA LEU A 30 -22.55 -13.82 9.37
C LEU A 30 -22.23 -12.34 9.15
N ALA A 31 -23.06 -11.44 9.67
CA ALA A 31 -22.84 -10.00 9.55
C ALA A 31 -21.50 -9.56 10.17
N GLY A 32 -21.15 -10.11 11.34
CA GLY A 32 -19.88 -9.84 12.01
C GLY A 32 -18.67 -10.29 11.19
N SER A 33 -18.75 -11.49 10.59
CA SER A 33 -17.69 -12.01 9.72
C SER A 33 -17.47 -11.14 8.49
N MET A 34 -18.55 -10.68 7.85
CA MET A 34 -18.49 -9.80 6.68
C MET A 34 -17.83 -8.47 7.02
N ASN A 35 -18.21 -7.88 8.17
CA ASN A 35 -17.62 -6.63 8.63
C ASN A 35 -16.12 -6.77 8.94
N LEU A 36 -15.73 -7.84 9.64
CA LEU A 36 -14.33 -8.11 9.95
C LEU A 36 -13.49 -8.32 8.69
N PHE A 37 -14.02 -9.09 7.73
CA PHE A 37 -13.35 -9.34 6.45
C PHE A 37 -13.24 -8.05 5.63
N GLY A 38 -14.32 -7.28 5.50
CA GLY A 38 -14.34 -6.01 4.79
C GLY A 38 -13.31 -5.03 5.34
N THR A 39 -13.27 -4.86 6.66
CA THR A 39 -12.32 -3.95 7.32
C THR A 39 -10.87 -4.38 7.09
N LYS A 40 -10.56 -5.67 7.25
CA LYS A 40 -9.21 -6.21 6.99
C LYS A 40 -8.78 -5.98 5.54
N GLN A 41 -9.69 -6.23 4.60
CA GLN A 41 -9.45 -6.06 3.17
C GLN A 41 -9.23 -4.60 2.79
N THR A 42 -10.01 -3.67 3.35
CA THR A 42 -9.81 -2.23 3.11
C THR A 42 -8.47 -1.76 3.67
N ASN A 43 -8.08 -2.22 4.85
CA ASN A 43 -6.81 -1.82 5.46
C ASN A 43 -5.60 -2.32 4.64
N SER A 44 -5.63 -3.56 4.15
CA SER A 44 -4.54 -4.07 3.30
C SER A 44 -4.46 -3.34 1.96
N GLN A 45 -5.61 -3.04 1.34
CA GLN A 45 -5.65 -2.24 0.10
C GLN A 45 -5.11 -0.83 0.30
N LYS A 46 -5.46 -0.16 1.39
CA LYS A 46 -4.93 1.18 1.71
C LYS A 46 -3.41 1.16 1.85
N ALA A 47 -2.87 0.16 2.54
CA ALA A 47 -1.41 0.00 2.68
C ALA A 47 -0.73 -0.22 1.31
N GLU A 48 -1.27 -1.09 0.46
CA GLU A 48 -0.71 -1.33 -0.87
C GLU A 48 -0.80 -0.08 -1.77
N ILE A 49 -1.94 0.65 -1.73
CA ILE A 49 -2.10 1.92 -2.45
C ILE A 49 -1.06 2.95 -1.99
N GLN A 50 -0.83 3.07 -0.69
CA GLN A 50 0.15 3.99 -0.15
C GLN A 50 1.57 3.62 -0.60
N ASN A 51 1.95 2.34 -0.51
CA ASN A 51 3.24 1.85 -0.98
C ASN A 51 3.44 2.15 -2.47
N GLN A 52 2.44 1.87 -3.30
CA GLN A 52 2.51 2.16 -4.73
C GLN A 52 2.59 3.67 -5.01
N SER A 53 1.94 4.50 -4.19
CA SER A 53 2.03 5.96 -4.28
C SER A 53 3.45 6.45 -3.95
N ASN A 54 4.04 5.92 -2.88
CA ASN A 54 5.42 6.23 -2.47
C ASN A 54 6.42 5.81 -3.56
N ASP A 55 6.28 4.60 -4.10
CA ASP A 55 7.11 4.10 -5.21
C ASP A 55 7.03 5.03 -6.43
N ARG A 56 5.82 5.46 -6.82
CA ARG A 56 5.63 6.38 -7.97
C ARG A 56 6.21 7.75 -7.70
N LEU A 57 6.04 8.28 -6.50
CA LEU A 57 6.60 9.57 -6.12
C LEU A 57 8.13 9.51 -6.17
N ALA A 58 8.73 8.45 -5.66
CA ALA A 58 10.17 8.21 -5.69
C ALA A 58 10.68 8.09 -7.12
N MET A 59 10.00 7.31 -7.97
CA MET A 59 10.33 7.18 -9.38
C MET A 59 10.29 8.55 -10.08
N ASN A 60 9.24 9.33 -9.86
CA ASN A 60 9.10 10.66 -10.46
C ASN A 60 10.19 11.62 -9.98
N MET A 61 10.52 11.65 -8.69
CA MET A 61 11.56 12.51 -8.14
C MET A 61 12.95 12.14 -8.66
N VAL A 62 13.30 10.85 -8.63
CA VAL A 62 14.62 10.38 -9.07
C VAL A 62 14.78 10.51 -10.59
N THR A 63 13.78 10.11 -11.37
CA THR A 63 13.84 10.28 -12.83
C THR A 63 13.91 11.75 -13.24
N LYS A 64 13.20 12.64 -12.54
CA LYS A 64 13.31 14.09 -12.74
C LYS A 64 14.72 14.60 -12.40
N ALA A 65 15.30 14.16 -11.28
CA ALA A 65 16.65 14.54 -10.90
C ALA A 65 17.68 14.11 -11.96
N ILE A 66 17.58 12.88 -12.48
CA ILE A 66 18.45 12.39 -13.56
C ILE A 66 18.28 13.21 -14.84
N ARG A 67 17.04 13.50 -15.24
CA ARG A 67 16.75 14.24 -16.49
C ARG A 67 17.14 15.71 -16.44
N GLN A 68 17.19 16.31 -15.25
CA GLN A 68 17.56 17.71 -15.05
C GLN A 68 19.05 17.89 -14.79
N ALA A 69 19.78 16.80 -14.53
CA ALA A 69 21.20 16.83 -14.28
C ALA A 69 21.99 17.00 -15.59
N ASP A 70 23.16 17.63 -15.48
CA ASP A 70 24.18 17.53 -16.51
C ASP A 70 24.63 16.05 -16.59
N PRO A 71 24.59 15.40 -17.77
CA PRO A 71 25.05 14.04 -17.99
C PRO A 71 26.43 13.73 -17.39
N ALA A 72 27.35 14.70 -17.43
CA ALA A 72 28.71 14.54 -16.92
C ALA A 72 28.76 14.38 -15.39
N THR A 73 27.70 14.77 -14.68
CA THR A 73 27.61 14.75 -13.22
C THR A 73 26.82 13.57 -12.67
N VAL A 74 26.28 12.72 -13.55
CA VAL A 74 25.49 11.55 -13.18
C VAL A 74 26.38 10.32 -13.13
N GLU A 75 26.56 9.75 -11.94
CA GLU A 75 27.36 8.56 -11.69
C GLU A 75 26.53 7.49 -10.99
N VAL A 76 26.84 6.22 -11.25
CA VAL A 76 26.18 5.09 -10.58
C VAL A 76 27.24 4.17 -10.01
N ILE A 77 27.15 3.88 -8.70
CA ILE A 77 27.95 2.85 -8.04
C ILE A 77 27.12 1.58 -8.05
N ASN A 78 27.26 0.81 -9.14
CA ASN A 78 26.40 -0.34 -9.45
C ASN A 78 26.31 -1.36 -8.30
N ASP A 79 27.44 -1.70 -7.65
CA ASP A 79 27.49 -2.74 -6.60
C ASP A 79 26.79 -2.31 -5.30
N GLN A 80 26.54 -1.02 -5.13
CA GLN A 80 25.94 -0.45 -3.93
C GLN A 80 24.52 0.10 -4.18
N ASN A 81 24.03 0.06 -5.42
CA ASN A 81 22.79 0.72 -5.84
C ASN A 81 22.74 2.21 -5.42
N ILE A 82 23.86 2.92 -5.58
CA ILE A 82 23.95 4.35 -5.27
C ILE A 82 23.96 5.14 -6.57
N LEU A 83 23.06 6.10 -6.68
CA LEU A 83 23.05 7.10 -7.74
C LEU A 83 23.65 8.40 -7.20
N LYS A 84 24.64 8.96 -7.88
CA LYS A 84 25.20 10.28 -7.59
C LYS A 84 24.84 11.25 -8.70
N ILE A 85 24.34 12.42 -8.31
CA ILE A 85 24.04 13.53 -9.22
C ILE A 85 24.61 14.79 -8.59
N ASN A 86 25.54 15.48 -9.25
CA ASN A 86 26.20 16.68 -8.69
C ASN A 86 26.79 16.41 -7.28
N ASN A 87 27.42 15.24 -7.10
CA ASN A 87 27.96 14.76 -5.82
C ASN A 87 26.91 14.52 -4.71
N VAL A 88 25.62 14.59 -5.02
CA VAL A 88 24.51 14.24 -4.11
C VAL A 88 24.12 12.78 -4.34
N ARG A 89 24.15 11.98 -3.28
CA ARG A 89 23.83 10.54 -3.28
C ARG A 89 22.35 10.29 -3.08
N TYR A 90 21.80 9.39 -3.89
CA TYR A 90 20.49 8.78 -3.72
C TYR A 90 20.71 7.29 -3.45
N TYR A 91 20.22 6.81 -2.32
CA TYR A 91 20.41 5.44 -1.89
C TYR A 91 19.31 5.01 -0.93
N LEU A 92 19.10 3.70 -0.83
CA LEU A 92 18.14 3.12 0.09
C LEU A 92 18.84 2.76 1.41
N ASP A 93 18.28 3.23 2.52
CA ASP A 93 18.71 2.91 3.88
C ASP A 93 17.51 2.31 4.64
N GLY A 94 17.55 0.99 4.83
CA GLY A 94 16.38 0.23 5.27
C GLY A 94 15.24 0.34 4.26
N THR A 95 14.15 1.00 4.63
CA THR A 95 13.01 1.31 3.76
C THR A 95 12.92 2.79 3.38
N SER A 96 13.93 3.59 3.73
CA SER A 96 13.95 5.03 3.45
C SER A 96 14.86 5.32 2.27
N LEU A 97 14.28 5.80 1.17
CA LEU A 97 15.05 6.36 0.07
C LEU A 97 15.57 7.73 0.52
N LYS A 98 16.89 7.85 0.63
CA LYS A 98 17.56 9.06 1.10
C LYS A 98 18.20 9.83 -0.05
N LYS A 99 18.25 11.14 0.11
CA LYS A 99 19.06 12.07 -0.67
C LYS A 99 20.09 12.68 0.29
N GLU A 100 21.34 12.27 0.16
CA GLU A 100 22.36 12.43 1.20
C GLU A 100 21.86 11.94 2.57
N THR A 101 21.66 12.84 3.53
CA THR A 101 21.19 12.50 4.88
C THR A 101 19.66 12.57 5.00
N ASP A 102 19.00 13.27 4.08
CA ASP A 102 17.57 13.57 4.17
C ASP A 102 16.74 12.40 3.65
N VAL A 103 15.69 12.05 4.40
CA VAL A 103 14.71 11.08 3.93
C VAL A 103 13.86 11.74 2.86
N LEU A 104 14.01 11.27 1.62
CA LEU A 104 13.20 11.74 0.51
C LEU A 104 11.80 11.13 0.61
N ILE A 105 11.74 9.80 0.70
CA ILE A 105 10.51 9.01 0.79
C ILE A 105 10.76 7.76 1.64
N SER A 106 9.79 7.43 2.50
CA SER A 106 9.78 6.20 3.31
C SER A 106 8.97 5.08 2.66
N ASP A 107 9.11 3.88 3.21
CA ASP A 107 8.40 2.66 2.79
C ASP A 107 8.71 2.22 1.35
N ILE A 108 9.94 2.45 0.90
CA ILE A 108 10.47 1.94 -0.36
C ILE A 108 11.12 0.58 -0.11
N GLN A 109 10.57 -0.47 -0.71
CA GLN A 109 11.06 -1.84 -0.50
C GLN A 109 12.31 -2.17 -1.34
N ARG A 110 12.51 -1.46 -2.44
CA ARG A 110 13.58 -1.72 -3.40
C ARG A 110 14.01 -0.44 -4.08
N PHE A 111 15.31 -0.27 -4.24
CA PHE A 111 15.91 0.74 -5.09
C PHE A 111 17.12 0.10 -5.76
N THR A 112 17.04 -0.10 -7.07
CA THR A 112 18.13 -0.63 -7.86
C THR A 112 18.46 0.39 -8.93
N VAL A 113 19.72 0.75 -9.05
CA VAL A 113 20.18 1.64 -10.11
C VAL A 113 21.42 1.03 -10.75
N LYS A 114 21.39 0.91 -12.08
CA LYS A 114 22.53 0.40 -12.86
C LYS A 114 22.79 1.30 -14.04
N ARG A 115 24.06 1.57 -14.32
CA ARG A 115 24.48 2.23 -15.56
C ARG A 115 24.97 1.20 -16.57
N ASN A 116 24.49 1.33 -17.81
CA ASN A 116 24.94 0.56 -18.96
C ASN A 116 25.20 1.52 -20.13
N GLY A 117 26.46 1.95 -20.31
CA GLY A 117 26.80 3.04 -21.23
C GLY A 117 26.08 4.33 -20.84
N ASP A 118 25.31 4.88 -21.79
CA ASP A 118 24.52 6.12 -21.61
C ASP A 118 23.13 5.87 -21.04
N GLN A 119 22.82 4.62 -20.70
CA GLN A 119 21.54 4.24 -20.13
C GLN A 119 21.65 4.09 -18.61
N ILE A 120 20.67 4.65 -17.91
CA ILE A 120 20.41 4.38 -16.50
C ILE A 120 19.17 3.52 -16.38
N LEU A 121 19.35 2.37 -15.77
CA LEU A 121 18.33 1.39 -15.45
C LEU A 121 17.91 1.58 -14.00
N LEU A 122 16.67 1.98 -13.77
CA LEU A 122 16.14 2.31 -12.44
C LEU A 122 14.95 1.41 -12.10
N GLU A 123 15.00 0.80 -10.91
CA GLU A 123 13.89 0.03 -10.32
C GLU A 123 13.58 0.61 -8.94
N ILE A 124 12.31 0.88 -8.68
CA ILE A 124 11.84 1.35 -7.38
C ILE A 124 10.61 0.55 -6.95
N GLY A 125 10.68 -0.03 -5.76
CA GLY A 125 9.65 -0.86 -5.17
C GLY A 125 9.13 -1.94 -6.12
N LYS A 126 7.83 -1.95 -6.39
CA LYS A 126 7.17 -2.91 -7.29
C LYS A 126 6.92 -2.36 -8.71
N LEU A 127 7.43 -1.18 -9.03
CA LEU A 127 7.23 -0.58 -10.35
C LEU A 127 8.09 -1.28 -11.41
N PRO A 128 7.64 -1.27 -12.68
CA PRO A 128 8.47 -1.77 -13.78
C PRO A 128 9.77 -0.97 -13.88
N GLN A 129 10.82 -1.66 -14.30
CA GLN A 129 12.12 -1.05 -14.57
C GLN A 129 11.98 0.06 -15.60
N THR A 130 12.54 1.23 -15.28
CA THR A 130 12.56 2.39 -16.17
C THR A 130 13.95 2.57 -16.76
N LYS A 131 14.02 2.77 -18.08
CA LYS A 131 15.26 3.08 -18.80
C LYS A 131 15.32 4.57 -19.09
N LEU A 132 16.39 5.22 -18.70
CA LEU A 132 16.66 6.64 -18.93
C LEU A 132 17.93 6.76 -19.79
N TYR A 133 17.93 7.70 -20.74
CA TYR A 133 19.09 7.99 -21.56
C TYR A 133 19.67 9.33 -21.13
N LEU A 134 20.97 9.34 -20.85
CA LEU A 134 21.72 10.59 -20.71
C LEU A 134 21.91 11.17 -22.11
N ARG A 135 21.50 12.42 -22.31
CA ARG A 135 21.64 13.14 -23.58
C ARG A 135 22.69 14.21 -23.42
N ASP A 136 23.74 14.13 -24.23
CA ASP A 136 24.77 15.17 -24.35
C ASP A 136 24.20 16.52 -24.78
#